data_AF-A0A645FBW9-F1
#
_entry.id   AF-A0A645FBW9-F1
#
_cell.length_a   1.000
_cell.length_b   1.000
_cell.length_c   1.000
_cell.angle_alpha   90.00
_cell.angle_beta   90.00
_cell.angle_gamma   90.00
#
_symmetry.space_group_name_H-M   'P 1'
#
loop_
_entity.id
_entity.type
_entity.pdbx_description
1 polymer ?
#
loop_
_entity_poly.entity_id
_entity_poly.type
_entity_poly.pdbx_seq_one_letter_code
_entity_poly.pdbx_strand_id
1 'polypeptide(L)'
;MINGIDVDVMAGMVINHGEGAYKYRFDSEAIISKKIINEIEIPLTSLEDWYVLYQVIPNREIKVKLIEEYLLQNKAKNPELLIRAMEGNLPNKVRNRIIQFMTSVQN
;
A
#
# COMPACT_ATOMS: atom_id res chain seq x y z
N MET A 1 -23.15 5.23 -6.30
CA MET A 1 -22.96 5.88 -7.60
C MET A 1 -23.23 7.38 -7.47
N ILE A 2 -22.27 8.23 -7.84
CA ILE A 2 -22.39 9.69 -7.91
C ILE A 2 -22.21 10.08 -9.37
N ASN A 3 -23.20 10.69 -10.01
CA ASN A 3 -23.15 11.07 -11.43
C ASN A 3 -22.72 9.92 -12.37
N GLY A 4 -23.21 8.70 -12.13
CA GLY A 4 -22.82 7.53 -12.94
C GLY A 4 -21.47 6.90 -12.57
N ILE A 5 -20.75 7.45 -11.59
CA ILE A 5 -19.44 6.96 -11.13
C ILE A 5 -19.64 6.14 -9.86
N ASP A 6 -19.11 4.91 -9.85
CA ASP A 6 -19.06 4.09 -8.65
C ASP A 6 -17.95 4.57 -7.72
N VAL A 7 -18.29 4.70 -6.44
CA VAL A 7 -17.40 5.20 -5.39
C VAL A 7 -17.50 4.23 -4.23
N ASP A 8 -16.38 3.62 -3.90
CA ASP A 8 -16.23 2.77 -2.73
C ASP A 8 -15.70 3.59 -1.55
N VAL A 9 -16.35 3.43 -0.40
CA VAL A 9 -15.89 3.99 0.87
C VAL A 9 -15.46 2.85 1.77
N MET A 10 -14.19 2.87 2.17
CA MET A 10 -13.60 1.87 3.06
C MET A 10 -13.15 2.54 4.36
N ALA A 11 -13.53 1.96 5.49
CA ALA A 11 -13.07 2.36 6.82
C ALA A 11 -12.80 1.10 7.65
N GLY A 12 -11.78 1.14 8.52
CA GLY A 12 -11.46 0.00 9.40
C GLY A 12 -11.08 -1.28 8.63
N MET A 13 -10.40 -1.14 7.49
CA MET A 13 -10.06 -2.24 6.59
C MET A 13 -9.20 -3.32 7.29
N VAL A 14 -9.69 -4.55 7.24
CA VAL A 14 -9.00 -5.75 7.73
C VAL A 14 -9.04 -6.81 6.63
N ILE A 15 -7.90 -7.41 6.33
CA ILE A 15 -7.78 -8.48 5.32
C ILE A 15 -7.36 -9.76 6.03
N ASN A 16 -8.21 -10.78 5.97
CA ASN A 16 -7.95 -12.09 6.56
C ASN A 16 -7.08 -12.93 5.62
N HIS A 17 -6.14 -13.68 6.18
CA HIS A 17 -5.26 -14.62 5.47
C HIS A 17 -4.98 -15.84 6.35
N GLY A 18 -4.31 -16.86 5.80
CA GLY A 18 -4.06 -18.13 6.51
C GLY A 18 -3.21 -18.02 7.79
N GLU A 19 -2.57 -16.86 8.03
CA GLU A 19 -1.71 -16.62 9.19
C GLU A 19 -2.32 -15.58 10.16
N GLY A 20 -3.57 -15.15 9.91
CA GLY A 20 -4.31 -14.21 10.75
C GLY A 20 -4.97 -13.10 9.95
N ALA A 21 -4.82 -11.85 10.40
CA ALA A 21 -5.50 -10.71 9.81
C ALA A 21 -4.62 -9.46 9.79
N TYR A 22 -4.43 -8.89 8.61
CA TYR A 22 -3.75 -7.62 8.44
C TYR A 22 -4.74 -6.47 8.63
N LYS A 23 -4.48 -5.59 9.59
CA LYS A 23 -5.30 -4.38 9.85
C LYS A 23 -4.58 -3.17 9.29
N TYR A 24 -5.17 -2.52 8.28
CA TYR A 24 -4.58 -1.32 7.70
C TYR A 24 -4.81 -0.11 8.61
N ARG A 25 -3.75 0.68 8.81
CA ARG A 25 -3.74 1.84 9.73
C ARG A 25 -4.08 3.12 8.95
N PHE A 26 -5.35 3.48 8.93
CA PHE A 26 -5.82 4.77 8.41
C PHE A 26 -5.54 5.90 9.41
N ASP A 27 -4.30 6.38 9.47
CA ASP A 27 -3.90 7.56 10.24
C ASP A 27 -3.20 8.61 9.36
N SER A 28 -2.77 9.71 9.95
CA SER A 28 -2.15 10.81 9.21
C SER A 28 -0.86 10.42 8.50
N GLU A 29 -0.14 9.37 8.95
CA GLU A 29 1.06 8.88 8.28
C GLU A 29 0.75 8.17 6.96
N ALA A 30 -0.47 7.68 6.77
CA ALA A 30 -0.91 7.12 5.49
C ALA A 30 -1.12 8.21 4.41
N ILE A 31 -1.30 9.48 4.79
CA ILE A 31 -1.49 10.59 3.85
C ILE A 31 -0.14 11.22 3.51
N ILE A 32 0.53 10.68 2.49
CA ILE A 32 1.89 11.12 2.10
C ILE A 32 1.90 12.30 1.13
N SER A 33 0.80 12.57 0.43
CA SER A 33 0.75 13.66 -0.54
C SER A 33 -0.65 14.20 -0.71
N LYS A 34 -0.72 15.43 -1.19
CA LYS A 34 -1.95 16.10 -1.59
C LYS A 34 -1.85 16.51 -3.04
N LYS A 35 -2.87 16.21 -3.82
CA LYS A 35 -2.99 16.69 -5.20
C LYS A 35 -4.05 17.77 -5.25
N ILE A 36 -3.71 18.94 -5.79
CA ILE A 36 -4.67 20.02 -6.00
C ILE A 36 -5.35 19.79 -7.35
N ILE A 37 -6.68 19.65 -7.33
CA ILE A 37 -7.52 19.58 -8.54
C ILE A 37 -8.67 20.57 -8.36
N ASN A 38 -8.80 21.55 -9.26
CA ASN A 38 -9.82 22.60 -9.17
C ASN A 38 -9.84 23.28 -7.79
N GLU A 39 -8.66 23.66 -7.28
CA GLU A 39 -8.47 24.29 -5.96
C GLU A 39 -8.84 23.41 -4.75
N ILE A 40 -9.20 22.14 -4.96
CA ILE A 40 -9.49 21.18 -3.89
C ILE A 40 -8.25 20.32 -3.63
N GLU A 41 -7.84 20.27 -2.36
CA GLU A 41 -6.79 19.35 -1.91
C GLU A 41 -7.35 17.93 -1.78
N ILE A 42 -6.82 17.00 -2.58
CA ILE A 42 -7.16 15.58 -2.52
C ILE A 42 -6.01 14.84 -1.83
N PRO A 43 -6.23 14.29 -0.61
CA PRO A 43 -5.24 13.48 0.07
C PRO A 43 -5.06 12.14 -0.66
N LEU A 44 -3.81 11.74 -0.85
CA LEU A 44 -3.46 10.49 -1.51
C LEU A 44 -2.61 9.62 -0.59
N THR A 45 -2.93 8.33 -0.58
CA THR A 45 -2.14 7.32 0.11
C THR A 45 -0.88 6.95 -0.68
N SER A 46 0.09 6.32 -0.02
CA SER A 46 1.37 5.97 -0.62
C SER A 46 1.31 4.77 -1.56
N LEU A 47 2.26 4.71 -2.50
CA LEU A 47 2.45 3.51 -3.32
C LEU A 47 3.03 2.37 -2.49
N GLU A 48 3.82 2.68 -1.45
CA GLU A 48 4.33 1.72 -0.49
C GLU A 48 3.19 1.01 0.26
N ASP A 49 2.18 1.74 0.72
CA ASP A 49 0.98 1.15 1.35
C ASP A 49 0.19 0.31 0.35
N TRP A 50 -0.03 0.82 -0.87
CA TRP A 50 -0.73 0.06 -1.92
C TRP A 50 0.03 -1.21 -2.32
N TYR A 51 1.36 -1.16 -2.33
CA TYR A 51 2.21 -2.31 -2.60
C TYR A 51 1.99 -3.41 -1.56
N VAL A 52 1.89 -3.06 -0.27
CA VAL A 52 1.56 -4.03 0.78
C VAL A 52 0.12 -4.52 0.63
N LEU A 53 -0.86 -3.62 0.54
CA LEU A 53 -2.28 -3.96 0.49
C LEU A 53 -2.59 -4.92 -0.66
N TYR A 54 -2.08 -4.63 -1.87
CA TYR A 54 -2.29 -5.50 -3.02
C TYR A 54 -1.55 -6.84 -2.94
N GLN A 55 -0.54 -7.00 -2.09
CA GLN A 55 0.03 -8.32 -1.84
C GLN A 55 -0.82 -9.18 -0.90
N VAL A 56 -1.60 -8.56 0.00
CA VAL A 56 -2.48 -9.27 0.93
C VAL A 56 -3.85 -9.54 0.30
N ILE A 57 -4.35 -8.65 -0.55
CA ILE A 57 -5.62 -8.84 -1.29
C ILE A 57 -5.40 -9.86 -2.41
N PRO A 58 -6.22 -10.94 -2.50
CA PRO A 58 -6.06 -11.96 -3.55
C PRO A 58 -6.30 -11.39 -4.95
N ASN A 59 -5.66 -12.00 -5.96
CA ASN A 59 -5.85 -11.69 -7.39
C ASN A 59 -5.46 -10.25 -7.78
N ARG A 60 -4.37 -9.73 -7.19
CA ARG A 60 -3.84 -8.37 -7.45
C ARG A 60 -2.39 -8.38 -7.93
N GLU A 61 -1.86 -9.51 -8.36
CA GLU A 61 -0.45 -9.73 -8.70
C GLU A 61 0.05 -8.77 -9.79
N ILE A 62 -0.79 -8.44 -10.78
CA ILE A 62 -0.45 -7.45 -11.82
C ILE A 62 -0.18 -6.07 -11.20
N LYS A 63 -1.04 -5.63 -10.26
CA LYS A 63 -0.87 -4.34 -9.57
C LYS A 63 0.36 -4.36 -8.67
N VAL A 64 0.60 -5.46 -7.95
CA VAL A 64 1.82 -5.64 -7.14
C VAL A 64 3.06 -5.46 -7.99
N LYS A 65 3.15 -6.15 -9.14
CA LYS A 65 4.30 -6.08 -10.05
C LYS A 65 4.53 -4.66 -10.57
N LEU A 66 3.48 -3.99 -11.04
CA LEU A 66 3.59 -2.62 -11.56
C LEU A 66 4.11 -1.63 -10.51
N ILE A 67 3.63 -1.73 -9.27
CA ILE A 67 4.08 -0.85 -8.20
C ILE A 67 5.53 -1.18 -7.82
N GLU A 68 5.86 -2.47 -7.68
CA GLU A 68 7.22 -2.90 -7.35
C GLU A 68 8.25 -2.41 -8.37
N GLU A 69 7.99 -2.59 -9.67
CA GLU A 69 8.84 -2.12 -10.76
C GLU A 69 9.03 -0.60 -10.71
N TYR A 70 7.93 0.15 -10.50
CA TYR A 70 7.99 1.59 -10.38
C TYR A 70 8.83 2.03 -9.17
N LEU A 71 8.63 1.41 -8.00
CA LEU A 71 9.36 1.75 -6.78
C LEU A 71 10.85 1.41 -6.89
N LEU A 72 11.21 0.32 -7.58
CA LEU A 72 12.62 -0.02 -7.87
C LEU A 72 13.27 1.02 -8.79
N GLN A 73 12.57 1.45 -9.84
CA GLN A 73 13.10 2.41 -10.82
C GLN A 73 13.20 3.83 -10.26
N ASN A 74 12.27 4.25 -9.40
CA ASN A 74 12.13 5.63 -8.94
C ASN A 74 12.59 5.85 -7.49
N LYS A 75 13.04 4.77 -6.83
CA LYS A 75 13.27 4.66 -5.38
C LYS A 75 11.97 4.85 -4.58
N ALA A 76 11.76 3.98 -3.60
CA ALA A 76 10.69 4.19 -2.62
C ALA A 76 10.90 5.52 -1.91
N LYS A 77 9.86 6.35 -1.88
CA LYS A 77 9.92 7.69 -1.27
C LYS A 77 9.64 7.61 0.23
N ASN A 78 8.86 6.62 0.65
CA ASN A 78 8.41 6.43 2.03
C ASN A 78 8.70 4.99 2.50
N PRO A 79 9.95 4.51 2.45
CA PRO A 79 10.29 3.12 2.80
C PRO A 79 9.91 2.75 4.24
N GLU A 80 9.80 3.73 5.14
CA GLU A 80 9.31 3.57 6.50
C GLU A 80 7.88 3.02 6.57
N LEU A 81 7.04 3.28 5.56
CA LEU A 81 5.69 2.71 5.50
C LEU A 81 5.72 1.19 5.25
N LEU A 82 6.73 0.69 4.53
CA LEU A 82 6.95 -0.75 4.39
C LEU A 82 7.36 -1.39 5.73
N ILE A 83 8.21 -0.69 6.50
CA ILE A 83 8.62 -1.13 7.84
C ILE A 83 7.41 -1.14 8.78
N ARG A 84 6.64 -0.05 8.79
CA ARG A 84 5.42 0.11 9.58
C ARG A 84 4.39 -0.97 9.25
N ALA A 85 4.24 -1.34 7.98
CA ALA A 85 3.36 -2.43 7.59
C ALA A 85 3.79 -3.79 8.16
N MET A 86 5.10 -4.03 8.29
CA MET A 86 5.65 -5.25 8.87
C MET A 86 5.37 -5.39 10.38
N GLU A 87 5.02 -4.32 11.09
CA GLU A 87 4.55 -4.38 12.48
C GLU A 87 3.20 -5.11 12.60
N GLY A 88 2.43 -5.15 11.52
CA GLY A 88 1.17 -5.87 11.44
C GLY A 88 1.34 -7.38 11.24
N ASN A 89 0.22 -8.10 11.38
CA ASN A 89 0.15 -9.51 10.98
C ASN A 89 0.01 -9.57 9.45
N LEU A 90 1.14 -9.77 8.76
CA LEU A 90 1.23 -10.01 7.33
C LEU A 90 1.53 -11.49 7.06
N PRO A 91 1.04 -12.07 5.95
CA PRO A 91 1.50 -13.37 5.51
C PRO A 91 3.02 -13.39 5.33
N ASN A 92 3.68 -14.49 5.69
CA ASN A 92 5.13 -14.67 5.58
C ASN A 92 5.65 -14.37 4.16
N LYS A 93 4.89 -14.76 3.13
CA LYS A 93 5.22 -14.46 1.72
C LYS A 93 5.34 -12.95 1.46
N VAL A 94 4.42 -12.15 2.01
CA VAL A 94 4.40 -10.69 1.86
C VAL A 94 5.55 -10.07 2.62
N ARG A 95 5.77 -10.49 3.87
CA ARG A 95 6.90 -10.05 4.70
C ARG A 95 8.24 -10.31 4.01
N ASN A 96 8.44 -11.52 3.49
CA ASN A 96 9.67 -11.89 2.79
C ASN A 96 9.89 -11.05 1.53
N ARG A 97 8.82 -10.74 0.79
CA ARG A 97 8.92 -9.91 -0.41
C ARG A 97 9.29 -8.47 -0.09
N ILE A 98 8.72 -7.90 0.98
CA ILE A 98 9.10 -6.57 1.47
C ILE A 98 10.59 -6.54 1.86
N ILE A 99 11.07 -7.54 2.61
CA ILE A 99 12.48 -7.64 3.01
C ILE A 99 13.41 -7.73 1.78
N GLN A 100 13.04 -8.54 0.79
CA GLN A 100 13.77 -8.65 -0.47
C GLN A 100 13.82 -7.32 -1.20
N PHE A 101 12.68 -6.66 -1.37
CA PHE A 101 12.58 -5.33 -1.99
C PHE A 101 13.49 -4.32 -1.27
N MET A 102 13.42 -4.23 0.05
CA MET A 102 14.23 -3.29 0.83
C MET A 102 15.73 -3.56 0.70
N THR A 103 16.14 -4.83 0.66
CA THR A 103 17.54 -5.21 0.42
C THR A 103 18.00 -4.83 -1.00
N SER A 104 17.11 -4.93 -1.99
CA SER A 104 17.41 -4.55 -3.38
C SER A 104 17.58 -3.04 -3.60
N VAL A 105 17.05 -2.20 -2.71
CA VAL A 105 17.14 -0.72 -2.82
C VAL A 105 18.37 -0.15 -2.10
N GLN A 106 19.08 -0.94 -1.29
CA GLN A 106 20.29 -0.52 -0.56
C GLN A 106 21.60 -0.74 -1.34
N ASN A 107 21.55 -1.37 -2.51
CA ASN A 107 22.71 -1.65 -3.37
C ASN A 107 22.79 -0.70 -4.58
#